data_AF-A0A761PFN9-F1
#
_entry.id   AF-A0A761PFN9-F1
#
_cell.length_a   1.000
_cell.length_b   1.000
_cell.length_c   1.000
_cell.angle_alpha   90.00
_cell.angle_beta   90.00
_cell.angle_gamma   90.00
#
_symmetry.space_group_name_H-M   'P 1'
#
loop_
_entity.id
_entity.type
_entity.pdbx_description
1 polymer ?
#
loop_
_entity_poly.entity_id
_entity_poly.type
_entity_poly.pdbx_seq_one_letter_code
_entity_poly.pdbx_strand_id
1 'polypeptide(L)'
;MLLMSTGYSQKPAYVQCQRCAYSVKSRIRRIQKSFLQIASEKIVPLQDAMDLGEATDDETARLLAWKKYRVQVNRVDTSNPVWPEQPA
;
A
#
# COMPACT_ATOMS: atom_id res chain seq x y z
N MET A 1 -43.54 -20.47 36.61
CA MET A 1 -42.23 -20.09 37.17
C MET A 1 -41.27 -19.96 35.99
N LEU A 2 -40.91 -18.73 35.64
CA LEU A 2 -40.25 -18.37 34.37
C LEU A 2 -38.79 -18.83 34.34
N LEU A 3 -38.42 -19.62 33.32
CA LEU A 3 -37.04 -19.88 32.94
C LEU A 3 -36.44 -18.60 32.36
N MET A 4 -35.70 -17.85 33.16
CA MET A 4 -34.83 -16.77 32.69
C MET A 4 -33.57 -17.38 32.09
N SER A 5 -33.71 -17.96 30.89
CA SER A 5 -32.58 -18.36 30.06
C SER A 5 -31.88 -17.08 29.60
N THR A 6 -30.86 -16.66 30.33
CA THR A 6 -30.00 -15.55 29.93
C THR A 6 -29.25 -15.95 28.67
N GLY A 7 -29.76 -15.49 27.52
CA GLY A 7 -29.08 -15.58 26.22
C GLY A 7 -27.89 -14.63 26.17
N TYR A 8 -26.83 -14.91 26.93
CA TYR A 8 -25.54 -14.27 26.71
C TYR A 8 -24.91 -14.91 25.47
N SER A 9 -24.93 -14.20 24.35
CA SER A 9 -24.16 -14.53 23.16
C SER A 9 -22.67 -14.33 23.47
N GLN A 10 -22.04 -15.30 24.13
CA GLN A 10 -20.58 -15.37 24.20
C GLN A 10 -20.05 -15.66 22.79
N LYS A 11 -19.74 -14.59 22.04
CA LYS A 11 -18.91 -14.73 20.84
C LYS A 11 -17.52 -15.20 21.29
N PRO A 12 -16.96 -16.28 20.69
CA PRO A 12 -15.72 -16.87 21.18
C PRO A 12 -14.55 -15.88 21.05
N ALA A 13 -13.61 -15.94 21.99
CA ALA A 13 -12.46 -15.03 22.10
C ALA A 13 -11.58 -14.93 20.83
N TYR A 14 -11.69 -15.90 19.91
CA TYR A 14 -11.01 -15.85 18.61
C TYR A 14 -11.56 -14.77 17.65
N VAL A 15 -12.82 -14.36 17.80
CA VAL A 15 -13.47 -13.35 16.93
C VAL A 15 -12.98 -11.93 17.27
N GLN A 16 -12.51 -11.70 18.49
CA GLN A 16 -11.95 -10.42 18.93
C GLN A 16 -10.55 -10.15 18.32
N CYS A 17 -9.79 -11.21 17.97
CA CYS A 17 -8.47 -11.09 17.33
C CYS A 17 -8.56 -10.63 15.85
N GLN A 18 -9.64 -10.93 15.14
CA GLN A 18 -9.81 -10.53 13.72
C GLN A 18 -10.00 -9.02 13.53
N ARG A 19 -10.56 -8.31 14.52
CA ARG A 19 -10.87 -6.88 14.39
C ARG A 19 -9.61 -6.01 14.47
N CYS A 20 -8.59 -6.43 15.22
CA CYS A 20 -7.27 -5.78 15.23
C CYS A 20 -6.48 -6.06 13.93
N ALA A 21 -6.54 -7.30 13.41
CA ALA A 21 -5.87 -7.67 12.16
C ALA A 21 -6.38 -6.87 10.95
N TYR A 22 -7.69 -6.61 10.89
CA TYR A 22 -8.29 -5.75 9.84
C TYR A 22 -7.84 -4.29 9.95
N SER A 23 -7.75 -3.74 11.17
CA SER A 23 -7.28 -2.37 11.41
C SER A 23 -5.83 -2.17 10.96
N VAL A 24 -4.94 -3.10 11.29
CA VAL A 24 -3.52 -3.05 10.86
C VAL A 24 -3.38 -3.22 9.35
N LYS A 25 -4.10 -4.17 8.73
CA LYS A 25 -4.11 -4.37 7.28
C LYS A 25 -4.59 -3.11 6.52
N SER A 26 -5.56 -2.40 7.08
CA SER A 26 -6.04 -1.12 6.50
C SER A 26 -4.96 -0.03 6.53
N ARG A 27 -4.13 0.03 7.58
CA ARG A 27 -3.02 0.98 7.70
C ARG A 27 -1.93 0.68 6.68
N ILE A 28 -1.50 -0.58 6.58
CA ILE A 28 -0.48 -1.01 5.61
C ILE A 28 -0.92 -0.69 4.18
N ARG A 29 -2.20 -0.94 3.85
CA ARG A 29 -2.75 -0.58 2.54
C ARG A 29 -2.72 0.93 2.27
N ARG A 30 -2.98 1.77 3.28
CA ARG A 30 -2.86 3.24 3.13
C ARG A 30 -1.42 3.67 2.86
N ILE A 31 -0.46 3.06 3.56
CA ILE A 31 0.98 3.30 3.35
C ILE A 31 1.40 2.88 1.94
N GLN A 32 0.97 1.71 1.48
CA GLN A 32 1.22 1.26 0.10
C GLN A 32 0.67 2.28 -0.91
N LYS A 33 -0.58 2.74 -0.71
CA LYS A 33 -1.19 3.75 -1.57
C LYS A 33 -0.41 5.06 -1.58
N SER A 34 0.07 5.56 -0.44
CA SER A 34 0.87 6.79 -0.41
C SER A 34 2.18 6.65 -1.19
N PHE A 35 2.86 5.51 -1.12
CA PHE A 35 4.06 5.27 -1.92
C PHE A 35 3.77 5.18 -3.42
N LEU A 36 2.67 4.54 -3.81
CA LEU A 36 2.25 4.49 -5.21
C LEU A 36 1.86 5.87 -5.73
N GLN A 37 1.25 6.70 -4.88
CA GLN A 37 0.90 8.07 -5.22
C GLN A 37 2.16 8.92 -5.44
N ILE A 38 3.13 8.89 -4.51
CA ILE A 38 4.42 9.58 -4.67
C ILE A 38 5.10 9.15 -5.98
N ALA A 39 5.16 7.85 -6.24
CA ALA A 39 5.75 7.34 -7.48
C ALA A 39 5.01 7.85 -8.73
N SER A 40 3.68 7.95 -8.67
CA SER A 40 2.87 8.45 -9.78
C SER A 40 3.08 9.94 -10.02
N GLU A 41 3.16 10.74 -8.95
CA GLU A 41 3.46 12.18 -9.00
C GLU A 41 4.85 12.47 -9.60
N LYS A 42 5.83 11.59 -9.41
CA LYS A 42 7.14 11.70 -10.06
C LYS A 42 7.15 11.20 -11.50
N ILE A 43 6.41 10.13 -11.79
CA ILE A 43 6.36 9.51 -13.11
C ILE A 43 5.68 10.40 -14.14
N VAL A 44 4.58 11.09 -13.79
CA VAL A 44 3.80 11.91 -14.73
C VAL A 44 4.66 12.95 -15.48
N PRO A 45 5.34 13.89 -14.81
CA PRO A 45 6.11 14.91 -15.53
C PRO A 45 7.30 14.32 -16.31
N LEU A 46 7.92 13.25 -15.82
CA LEU A 46 9.01 12.56 -16.53
C LEU A 46 8.50 11.82 -17.78
N GLN A 47 7.28 11.28 -17.72
CA GLN A 47 6.63 10.65 -18.86
C GLN A 47 6.19 11.71 -19.87
N ASP A 48 5.67 12.85 -19.43
CA ASP A 48 5.33 13.98 -20.30
C ASP A 48 6.56 14.45 -21.09
N ALA A 49 7.72 14.61 -20.43
CA ALA A 49 8.97 14.95 -21.11
C ALA A 49 9.40 13.89 -22.13
N MET A 50 9.23 12.59 -21.81
CA MET A 50 9.50 11.51 -22.76
C MET A 50 8.55 11.53 -23.97
N ASP A 51 7.26 11.74 -23.72
CA ASP A 51 6.21 11.75 -24.74
C ASP A 51 6.35 12.97 -25.67
N LEU A 52 6.86 14.09 -25.16
CA LEU A 52 7.21 15.29 -25.92
C LEU A 52 8.57 15.19 -26.63
N GLY A 53 9.37 14.16 -26.34
CA GLY A 53 10.73 14.01 -26.89
C GLY A 53 11.75 15.00 -26.31
N GLU A 54 11.44 15.61 -25.17
CA GLU A 54 12.28 16.60 -24.47
C GLU A 54 13.07 15.98 -23.30
N ALA A 55 12.82 14.71 -22.97
CA ALA A 55 13.49 14.03 -21.87
C ALA A 55 15.01 13.93 -22.08
N THR A 56 15.74 14.38 -21.09
CA THR A 56 17.18 14.13 -20.95
C THR A 56 17.47 12.67 -20.59
N ASP A 57 18.72 12.24 -20.77
CA ASP A 57 19.18 10.90 -20.35
C ASP A 57 18.95 10.68 -18.85
N ASP A 58 19.18 11.71 -18.03
CA ASP A 58 18.95 11.68 -16.60
C ASP A 58 17.47 11.53 -16.25
N GLU A 59 16.57 12.22 -16.96
CA GLU A 59 15.12 12.07 -16.78
C GLU A 59 14.64 10.68 -17.18
N THR A 60 15.19 10.13 -18.26
CA THR A 60 14.89 8.76 -18.70
C THR A 60 15.34 7.74 -17.65
N ALA A 61 16.53 7.92 -17.08
CA ALA A 61 17.05 7.08 -16.01
C ALA A 61 16.17 7.18 -14.74
N ARG A 62 15.79 8.39 -14.33
CA ARG A 62 14.87 8.62 -13.20
C ARG A 62 13.51 7.98 -13.45
N LEU A 63 12.95 8.13 -14.65
CA LEU A 63 11.66 7.52 -14.99
C LEU A 63 11.70 6.01 -14.85
N LEU A 64 12.76 5.37 -15.34
CA LEU A 64 12.96 3.93 -15.20
C LEU A 64 13.07 3.52 -13.72
N ALA A 65 13.82 4.28 -12.91
CA ALA A 65 13.95 4.03 -11.48
C ALA A 65 12.60 4.13 -10.75
N TRP A 66 11.82 5.18 -10.99
CA TRP A 66 10.49 5.36 -10.40
C TRP A 66 9.49 4.28 -10.87
N LYS A 67 9.52 3.87 -12.15
CA LYS A 67 8.71 2.75 -12.65
C LYS A 67 9.08 1.44 -11.95
N LYS A 68 10.38 1.14 -11.78
CA LYS A 68 10.85 -0.03 -11.03
C LYS A 68 10.40 0.01 -9.56
N TYR A 69 10.53 1.16 -8.91
CA TYR A 69 10.07 1.36 -7.53
C TYR A 69 8.56 1.09 -7.39
N ARG A 70 7.74 1.67 -8.28
CA ARG A 70 6.27 1.45 -8.28
C ARG A 70 5.90 -0.04 -8.39
N VAL A 71 6.60 -0.79 -9.24
CA VAL A 71 6.41 -2.24 -9.38
C VAL A 71 6.82 -2.98 -8.10
N GLN A 72 7.94 -2.62 -7.48
CA GLN A 72 8.39 -3.23 -6.23
C GLN A 72 7.39 -2.98 -5.10
N VAL A 73 6.92 -1.74 -4.91
CA VAL A 73 5.90 -1.39 -3.92
C VAL A 73 4.60 -2.19 -4.11
N ASN A 74 4.15 -2.38 -5.36
CA ASN A 74 2.96 -3.19 -5.65
C ASN A 74 3.12 -4.67 -5.27
N ARG A 75 4.34 -5.19 -5.24
CA ARG A 75 4.66 -6.60 -4.95
C ARG A 75 4.95 -6.89 -3.48
N VAL A 76 5.07 -5.87 -2.63
CA VAL A 76 5.35 -6.04 -1.20
C VAL A 76 4.27 -6.88 -0.53
N ASP A 77 4.69 -7.90 0.23
CA ASP A 77 3.79 -8.67 1.08
C ASP A 77 3.25 -7.79 2.22
N THR A 78 1.94 -7.54 2.18
CA THR A 78 1.27 -6.67 3.17
C THR A 78 1.03 -7.32 4.53
N SER A 79 1.36 -8.60 4.70
CA SER A 79 1.32 -9.27 6.01
C SER A 79 2.58 -9.00 6.85
N ASN A 80 3.72 -8.78 6.20
CA ASN A 80 4.99 -8.41 6.82
C ASN A 80 5.79 -7.49 5.87
N PRO A 81 5.43 -6.20 5.78
CA PRO A 81 5.91 -5.33 4.71
C PRO A 81 7.37 -4.90 4.94
N VAL A 82 8.19 -5.10 3.92
CA VAL A 82 9.50 -4.47 3.75
C VAL A 82 9.41 -3.54 2.55
N TRP A 83 9.44 -2.23 2.79
CA TRP A 83 9.28 -1.24 1.73
C TRP A 83 10.62 -0.98 1.02
N PRO A 84 10.63 -0.89 -0.32
CA PRO A 84 11.83 -0.52 -1.05
C PRO A 84 12.22 0.93 -0.76
N GLU A 85 13.50 1.26 -0.94
CA GLU A 85 14.00 2.64 -0.84
C GLU A 85 13.51 3.48 -2.02
N GLN A 86 13.20 4.75 -1.76
CA GLN A 86 12.80 5.67 -2.81
C GLN A 86 14.00 6.05 -3.68
N PRO A 87 13.86 6.06 -5.02
CA PRO A 87 14.92 6.53 -5.90
C PRO A 87 15.08 8.06 -5.78
N ALA A 88 16.26 8.54 -6.16
CA ALA A 88 16.59 9.96 -6.21
C ALA A 88 15.87 10.70 -7.37
#